data_AF-A0A965W314-F1
#
_entry.id   AF-A0A965W314-F1
#
_cell.length_a   1.000
_cell.length_b   1.000
_cell.length_c   1.000
_cell.angle_alpha   90.00
_cell.angle_beta   90.00
_cell.angle_gamma   90.00
#
_symmetry.space_group_name_H-M   'P 1'
#
loop_
_entity.id
_entity.type
_entity.pdbx_description
1 polymer ?
#
loop_
_entity_poly.entity_id
_entity_poly.type
_entity_poly.pdbx_seq_one_letter_code
_entity_poly.pdbx_strand_id
1 'polypeptide(L)'
;MIKTKQCSKCKKRRLRKFFHKNKNSKDGLYSYCRVCKKADDKTYVSKNRKKVLENKRLYYQKNKKTIAEYKKEYQNKNANKRKIYKRQYEKERKLKDPTYKLIQNYKNRICKALKGVGTKSQTTLTLLGCSISEFYTHIENQFQKGMTWSNQGKWHIDHIIPLSSADTLEEKIRLFHYTNCQPLWAKDNLSKSDKIIF
;
A
#
# COMPACT_ATOMS: atom_id res chain seq x y z
N MET A 1 -4.02 2.10 51.03
CA MET A 1 -5.08 2.01 49.99
C MET A 1 -5.09 0.61 49.36
N ILE A 2 -6.26 -0.04 49.27
CA ILE A 2 -6.40 -1.38 48.68
C ILE A 2 -6.06 -1.33 47.17
N LYS A 3 -4.96 -1.97 46.75
CA LYS A 3 -4.47 -1.95 45.35
C LYS A 3 -5.25 -2.92 44.42
N THR A 4 -5.99 -3.86 45.00
CA THR A 4 -6.66 -4.95 44.27
C THR A 4 -8.14 -5.07 44.62
N LYS A 5 -8.98 -5.35 43.62
CA LYS A 5 -10.42 -5.59 43.78
C LYS A 5 -10.75 -7.02 43.35
N GLN A 6 -11.69 -7.67 44.04
CA GLN A 6 -12.20 -8.98 43.62
C GLN A 6 -13.28 -8.80 42.56
N CYS A 7 -13.17 -9.54 41.46
CA CYS A 7 -14.17 -9.54 40.40
C CYS A 7 -15.42 -10.30 40.85
N SER A 8 -16.59 -9.69 40.79
CA SER A 8 -17.86 -10.34 41.17
C SER A 8 -18.24 -11.53 40.27
N LYS A 9 -17.75 -11.57 39.01
CA LYS A 9 -18.02 -12.64 38.04
C LYS A 9 -17.05 -13.82 38.14
N CYS A 10 -15.77 -13.59 37.88
CA CYS A 10 -14.77 -14.68 37.90
C CYS A 10 -14.14 -14.93 39.27
N LYS A 11 -14.57 -14.19 40.31
CA LYS A 11 -14.10 -14.28 41.71
C LYS A 11 -12.60 -14.07 41.94
N LYS A 12 -11.80 -13.84 40.89
CA LYS A 12 -10.36 -13.53 40.97
C LYS A 12 -10.10 -12.11 41.49
N ARG A 13 -9.10 -11.94 42.37
CA ARG A 13 -8.53 -10.64 42.74
C ARG A 13 -7.66 -10.09 41.61
N ARG A 14 -7.87 -8.83 41.22
CA ARG A 14 -7.09 -8.16 40.17
C ARG A 14 -6.76 -6.73 40.60
N LEU A 15 -5.71 -6.15 40.02
CA LEU A 15 -5.39 -4.73 40.20
C LEU A 15 -6.56 -3.85 39.74
N ARG A 16 -6.78 -2.73 40.43
CA ARG A 16 -7.84 -1.74 40.12
C ARG A 16 -7.83 -1.28 38.65
N LYS A 17 -6.65 -1.19 38.00
CA LYS A 17 -6.50 -0.86 36.57
C LYS A 17 -7.22 -1.82 35.61
N PHE A 18 -7.48 -3.05 36.05
CA PHE A 18 -8.19 -4.08 35.28
C PHE A 18 -9.71 -4.03 35.43
N PHE A 19 -10.25 -2.99 36.06
CA PHE A 19 -11.67 -2.70 36.14
C PHE A 19 -11.97 -1.45 35.29
N HIS A 20 -13.21 -1.34 34.80
CA HIS A 20 -13.68 -0.10 34.17
C HIS A 20 -14.06 0.90 35.26
N LYS A 21 -13.97 2.20 34.95
CA LYS A 21 -14.44 3.26 35.86
C LYS A 21 -15.97 3.24 35.91
N ASN A 22 -16.54 3.40 37.11
CA ASN A 22 -17.96 3.57 37.33
C ASN A 22 -18.20 4.68 38.35
N LYS A 23 -18.64 5.85 37.87
CA LYS A 23 -18.88 7.03 38.71
C LYS A 23 -19.96 6.81 39.78
N ASN A 24 -20.86 5.84 39.58
CA ASN A 24 -21.96 5.55 40.50
C ASN A 24 -21.59 4.53 41.59
N SER A 25 -20.36 3.98 41.57
CA SER A 25 -19.92 3.02 42.58
C SER A 25 -19.09 3.71 43.66
N LYS A 26 -19.23 3.26 44.91
CA LYS A 26 -18.51 3.81 46.06
C LYS A 26 -16.99 3.86 45.87
N ASP A 27 -16.43 2.88 45.16
CA ASP A 27 -14.99 2.81 44.88
C ASP A 27 -14.60 3.29 43.47
N GLY A 28 -15.53 3.86 42.70
CA GLY A 28 -15.30 4.39 41.37
C GLY A 28 -15.04 3.33 40.27
N LEU A 29 -15.25 2.04 40.56
CA LEU A 29 -14.96 0.93 39.65
C LEU A 29 -16.13 -0.04 39.50
N TYR A 30 -16.25 -0.64 38.31
CA TYR A 30 -17.16 -1.77 38.08
C TYR A 30 -16.90 -2.92 39.07
N SER A 31 -17.95 -3.69 39.40
CA SER A 31 -17.84 -4.85 40.30
C SER A 31 -17.11 -6.04 39.67
N TYR A 32 -17.05 -6.10 38.33
CA TYR A 32 -16.37 -7.16 37.58
C TYR A 32 -15.29 -6.59 36.65
N CYS A 33 -14.31 -7.45 36.33
CA CYS A 33 -13.12 -7.04 35.59
C CYS A 33 -13.38 -6.86 34.08
N ARG A 34 -12.47 -6.15 33.41
CA ARG A 34 -12.49 -5.89 31.95
C ARG A 34 -12.56 -7.17 31.12
N VAL A 35 -11.94 -8.25 31.59
CA VAL A 35 -11.97 -9.56 30.90
C VAL A 35 -13.39 -10.12 30.90
N CYS A 36 -14.06 -10.11 32.05
CA CYS A 36 -15.45 -10.54 32.15
C CYS A 36 -16.37 -9.64 31.31
N LYS A 37 -16.19 -8.31 31.37
CA LYS A 37 -16.95 -7.37 30.52
C LYS A 37 -16.80 -7.70 29.04
N LYS A 38 -15.58 -7.96 28.57
CA LYS A 38 -15.32 -8.31 27.17
C LYS A 38 -15.99 -9.63 26.77
N ALA A 39 -15.99 -10.64 27.65
CA ALA A 39 -16.68 -11.90 27.41
C ALA A 39 -18.19 -11.69 27.33
N ASP A 40 -18.77 -10.92 28.25
CA ASP A 40 -20.19 -10.59 28.25
C ASP A 40 -20.61 -9.85 26.98
N ASP A 41 -19.82 -8.85 26.57
CA ASP A 41 -20.07 -8.06 25.37
C ASP A 41 -20.04 -8.93 24.11
N LYS A 42 -19.09 -9.87 24.03
CA LYS A 42 -19.02 -10.83 22.92
C LYS A 42 -20.29 -11.68 22.86
N THR A 43 -20.74 -12.20 24.00
CA THR A 43 -21.97 -13.00 24.08
C THR A 43 -23.20 -12.18 23.71
N TYR A 44 -23.31 -10.94 24.21
CA TYR A 44 -24.40 -10.03 23.88
C TYR A 44 -24.45 -9.74 22.37
N VAL A 45 -23.31 -9.41 21.77
CA VAL A 45 -23.20 -9.16 20.32
C VAL A 45 -23.56 -10.41 19.52
N SER A 46 -23.13 -11.59 19.96
CA SER A 46 -23.48 -12.85 19.29
C SER A 46 -24.98 -13.10 19.29
N LYS A 47 -25.63 -12.98 20.46
CA LYS A 47 -27.08 -13.20 20.62
C LYS A 47 -27.91 -12.12 19.93
N ASN A 48 -27.41 -10.89 19.83
CA ASN A 48 -28.14 -9.73 19.30
C ASN A 48 -27.56 -9.22 17.97
N ARG A 49 -26.88 -10.08 17.20
CA ARG A 49 -26.10 -9.67 16.03
C ARG A 49 -26.88 -8.81 15.04
N LYS A 50 -28.10 -9.23 14.69
CA LYS A 50 -28.99 -8.48 13.78
C LYS A 50 -29.26 -7.06 14.29
N LYS A 51 -29.70 -6.94 15.55
CA LYS A 51 -29.98 -5.65 16.20
C LYS A 51 -28.76 -4.76 16.30
N VAL A 52 -27.59 -5.32 16.63
CA VAL A 52 -26.33 -4.57 16.71
C VAL A 52 -25.92 -4.03 15.34
N LEU A 53 -26.05 -4.84 14.28
CA LEU A 53 -25.75 -4.43 12.92
C LEU A 53 -26.71 -3.35 12.43
N GLU A 54 -28.00 -3.50 12.71
CA GLU A 54 -29.01 -2.50 12.33
C GLU A 54 -28.78 -1.17 13.04
N ASN A 55 -28.53 -1.19 14.36
CA ASN A 55 -28.19 0.04 15.09
C ASN A 55 -26.93 0.73 14.53
N LYS A 56 -25.91 -0.04 14.12
CA LYS A 56 -24.71 0.52 13.46
C LYS A 56 -25.06 1.15 12.12
N ARG A 57 -25.92 0.50 11.32
CA ARG A 57 -26.40 1.02 10.04
C ARG A 57 -27.15 2.34 10.24
N LEU A 58 -28.12 2.38 11.15
CA LEU A 58 -28.91 3.57 11.46
C LEU A 58 -28.03 4.71 11.96
N TYR A 59 -27.08 4.42 12.86
CA TYR A 59 -26.11 5.41 13.32
C TYR A 59 -25.28 5.98 12.15
N TYR A 60 -24.76 5.11 11.27
CA TYR A 60 -23.97 5.55 10.12
C TYR A 60 -24.80 6.38 9.14
N GLN A 61 -26.04 5.99 8.86
CA GLN A 61 -26.94 6.73 7.98
C GLN A 61 -27.24 8.12 8.54
N LYS A 62 -27.60 8.21 9.84
CA LYS A 62 -27.89 9.48 10.51
C LYS A 62 -26.68 10.42 10.57
N ASN A 63 -25.47 9.87 10.67
CA ASN A 63 -24.24 10.64 10.82
C ASN A 63 -23.35 10.64 9.57
N LYS A 64 -23.89 10.25 8.40
CA LYS A 64 -23.08 10.06 7.18
C LYS A 64 -22.33 11.34 6.78
N LYS A 65 -23.00 12.49 6.82
CA LYS A 65 -22.43 13.80 6.47
C LYS A 65 -21.34 14.22 7.46
N THR A 66 -21.65 14.22 8.76
CA THR A 66 -20.70 14.60 9.81
C THR A 66 -19.46 13.72 9.84
N ILE A 67 -19.63 12.40 9.65
CA ILE A 67 -18.50 11.46 9.54
C ILE A 67 -17.65 11.78 8.30
N ALA A 68 -18.27 12.11 7.17
CA ALA A 68 -17.55 12.46 5.94
C ALA A 68 -16.78 13.78 6.10
N GLU A 69 -17.38 14.81 6.69
CA GLU A 69 -16.76 16.10 6.99
C GLU A 69 -15.57 15.95 7.92
N TYR A 70 -15.73 15.25 9.05
CA TYR A 70 -14.65 14.95 9.98
C TYR A 70 -13.49 14.21 9.29
N LYS A 71 -13.80 13.21 8.46
CA LYS A 71 -12.77 12.47 7.69
C LYS A 71 -12.03 13.40 6.72
N LYS A 72 -12.75 14.28 6.02
CA LYS A 72 -12.17 15.24 5.09
C LYS A 72 -11.24 16.22 5.81
N GLU A 73 -11.69 16.78 6.93
CA GLU A 73 -10.90 17.68 7.76
C GLU A 73 -9.64 17.00 8.31
N TYR A 74 -9.77 15.78 8.84
CA TYR A 74 -8.63 15.00 9.31
C TYR A 74 -7.62 14.69 8.20
N GLN A 75 -8.10 14.32 7.00
CA GLN A 75 -7.24 14.09 5.84
C GLN A 75 -6.51 15.36 5.41
N ASN A 76 -7.18 16.50 5.40
CA ASN A 76 -6.59 17.80 5.03
C ASN A 76 -5.54 18.24 6.05
N LYS A 77 -5.87 18.22 7.34
CA LYS A 77 -4.95 18.56 8.43
C LYS A 77 -3.68 17.71 8.41
N ASN A 78 -3.79 16.44 7.99
CA ASN A 78 -2.67 15.51 7.94
C ASN A 78 -2.07 15.32 6.53
N ALA A 79 -2.51 16.09 5.52
CA ALA A 79 -2.12 15.88 4.12
C ALA A 79 -0.60 16.02 3.92
N ASN A 80 -0.01 17.09 4.46
CA ASN A 80 1.44 17.33 4.38
C ASN A 80 2.23 16.24 5.10
N LYS A 81 1.82 15.88 6.32
CA LYS A 81 2.47 14.81 7.11
C LYS A 81 2.45 13.48 6.36
N ARG A 82 1.31 13.11 5.76
CA ARG A 82 1.19 11.90 4.93
C ARG A 82 2.07 11.96 3.69
N LYS A 83 2.16 13.10 3.02
CA LYS A 83 3.00 13.30 1.83
C LYS A 83 4.49 13.16 2.17
N ILE A 84 4.94 13.76 3.27
CA ILE A 84 6.33 13.65 3.76
C ILE A 84 6.64 12.20 4.11
N TYR A 85 5.81 11.56 4.93
CA TYR A 85 5.98 10.16 5.32
C TYR A 85 6.04 9.23 4.10
N LYS A 86 5.12 9.40 3.14
CA LYS A 86 5.09 8.60 1.91
C LYS A 86 6.37 8.77 1.09
N ARG A 87 6.85 10.00 0.90
CA ARG A 87 8.11 10.26 0.17
C ARG A 87 9.31 9.61 0.84
N GLN A 88 9.39 9.69 2.16
CA GLN A 88 10.47 9.08 2.93
C GLN A 88 10.42 7.54 2.81
N TYR A 89 9.24 6.95 3.04
CA TYR A 89 9.03 5.50 2.89
C TYR A 89 9.39 5.00 1.48
N GLU A 90 8.97 5.71 0.43
CA GLU A 90 9.29 5.35 -0.96
C GLU A 90 10.79 5.44 -1.24
N LYS A 91 11.47 6.48 -0.73
CA LYS A 91 12.93 6.63 -0.86
C LYS A 91 13.67 5.48 -0.19
N GLU A 92 13.32 5.18 1.06
CA GLU A 92 13.95 4.11 1.84
C GLU A 92 13.69 2.72 1.23
N ARG A 93 12.45 2.47 0.79
CA ARG A 93 12.09 1.19 0.16
C ARG A 93 12.82 0.98 -1.16
N LYS A 94 12.93 2.00 -2.01
CA LYS A 94 13.69 1.92 -3.28
C LYS A 94 15.19 1.69 -3.07
N LEU A 95 15.74 2.12 -1.93
CA LEU A 95 17.13 1.88 -1.57
C LEU A 95 17.37 0.44 -1.11
N LYS A 96 16.44 -0.10 -0.30
CA LYS A 96 16.55 -1.45 0.28
C LYS A 96 16.11 -2.57 -0.66
N ASP A 97 15.21 -2.27 -1.60
CA ASP A 97 14.57 -3.24 -2.48
C ASP A 97 14.74 -2.82 -3.96
N PRO A 98 15.80 -3.32 -4.63
CA PRO A 98 16.07 -3.05 -6.05
C PRO A 98 14.92 -3.48 -6.97
N THR A 99 14.23 -4.59 -6.65
CA THR A 99 13.08 -5.07 -7.43
C THR A 99 11.91 -4.10 -7.36
N TYR A 100 11.68 -3.50 -6.19
CA TYR A 100 10.71 -2.42 -6.02
C TYR A 100 11.10 -1.17 -6.80
N LYS A 101 12.38 -0.76 -6.77
CA LYS A 101 12.86 0.37 -7.58
C LYS A 101 12.64 0.12 -9.07
N LEU A 102 13.02 -1.06 -9.56
CA LEU A 102 12.84 -1.51 -10.94
C LEU A 102 11.38 -1.38 -11.39
N ILE A 103 10.46 -2.02 -10.67
CA ILE A 103 9.05 -2.05 -11.09
C ILE A 103 8.39 -0.67 -11.00
N GLN A 104 8.77 0.18 -10.03
CA GLN A 104 8.24 1.55 -9.94
C GLN A 104 8.71 2.41 -11.12
N ASN A 105 9.97 2.29 -11.51
CA ASN A 105 10.51 3.01 -12.67
C ASN A 105 9.81 2.54 -13.96
N TYR A 106 9.64 1.22 -14.13
CA TYR A 106 8.99 0.65 -15.30
C TYR A 106 7.50 1.04 -15.39
N LYS A 107 6.76 1.01 -14.26
CA LYS A 107 5.39 1.52 -14.17
C LYS A 107 5.29 2.98 -14.64
N ASN A 108 6.20 3.83 -14.17
CA ASN A 108 6.22 5.23 -14.59
C ASN A 108 6.53 5.38 -16.09
N ARG A 109 7.38 4.52 -16.66
CA ARG A 109 7.66 4.50 -18.10
C ARG A 109 6.42 4.15 -18.91
N ILE A 110 5.69 3.10 -18.53
CA ILE A 110 4.41 2.72 -19.16
C ILE A 110 3.40 3.87 -19.07
N CYS A 111 3.22 4.46 -17.89
CA CYS A 111 2.28 5.58 -17.71
C CYS A 111 2.61 6.77 -18.61
N LYS A 112 3.90 7.07 -18.80
CA LYS A 112 4.33 8.13 -19.74
C LYS A 112 4.07 7.74 -21.19
N ALA A 113 4.34 6.50 -21.57
CA ALA A 113 4.16 6.00 -22.93
C ALA A 113 2.69 5.94 -23.37
N LEU A 114 1.77 5.74 -22.42
CA LEU A 114 0.32 5.71 -22.68
C LEU A 114 -0.36 7.08 -22.52
N LYS A 115 0.37 8.11 -22.10
CA LYS A 115 -0.19 9.46 -21.90
C LYS A 115 -0.72 9.99 -23.23
N GLY A 116 -2.02 10.28 -23.30
CA GLY A 116 -2.69 10.79 -24.50
C GLY A 116 -3.10 9.72 -25.51
N VAL A 117 -2.72 8.45 -25.31
CA VAL A 117 -3.11 7.33 -26.19
C VAL A 117 -4.29 6.57 -25.62
N GLY A 118 -4.26 6.28 -24.32
CA GLY A 118 -5.34 5.53 -23.69
C GLY A 118 -5.01 5.06 -22.28
N THR A 119 -5.94 4.33 -21.68
CA THR A 119 -5.74 3.73 -20.36
C THR A 119 -5.66 2.22 -20.50
N LYS A 120 -4.56 1.63 -20.00
CA LYS A 120 -4.44 0.18 -19.91
C LYS A 120 -5.43 -0.39 -18.88
N SER A 121 -6.15 -1.44 -19.27
CA SER A 121 -6.99 -2.24 -18.37
C SER A 121 -6.17 -3.25 -17.54
N GLN A 122 -5.07 -3.74 -18.12
CA GLN A 122 -4.24 -4.78 -17.52
C GLN A 122 -3.21 -4.25 -16.50
N THR A 123 -2.79 -5.15 -15.60
CA THR A 123 -1.73 -4.84 -14.63
C THR A 123 -0.38 -4.72 -15.32
N THR A 124 0.54 -3.96 -14.73
CA THR A 124 1.92 -3.87 -15.28
C THR A 124 2.62 -5.21 -15.31
N LEU A 125 2.32 -6.12 -14.39
CA LEU A 125 2.91 -7.45 -14.39
C LEU A 125 2.40 -8.29 -15.56
N THR A 126 1.10 -8.18 -15.85
CA THR A 126 0.49 -8.81 -17.04
C THR A 126 1.13 -8.28 -18.33
N LEU A 127 1.35 -6.97 -18.44
CA LEU A 127 2.00 -6.36 -19.61
C LEU A 127 3.46 -6.78 -19.77
N LEU A 128 4.18 -6.91 -18.64
CA LEU A 128 5.55 -7.41 -18.65
C LEU A 128 5.65 -8.82 -19.20
N GLY A 129 4.64 -9.68 -18.99
CA GLY A 129 4.64 -11.07 -19.44
C GLY A 129 5.52 -12.01 -18.62
N CYS A 130 6.03 -11.56 -17.47
CA CYS A 130 6.78 -12.37 -16.52
C CYS A 130 6.62 -11.84 -15.08
N SER A 131 7.12 -12.60 -14.11
CA SER A 131 7.24 -12.16 -12.72
C SER A 131 8.29 -11.05 -12.55
N ILE A 132 8.23 -10.33 -11.43
CA ILE A 132 9.22 -9.29 -11.12
C ILE A 132 10.63 -9.89 -10.99
N SER A 133 10.74 -11.10 -10.44
CA SER A 133 12.03 -11.80 -10.27
C SER A 133 12.62 -12.22 -11.60
N GLU A 134 11.79 -12.72 -12.52
CA GLU A 134 12.22 -13.06 -13.88
C GLU A 134 12.63 -11.80 -14.64
N PHE A 135 11.86 -10.71 -14.55
CA PHE A 135 12.25 -9.45 -15.19
C PHE A 135 13.57 -8.89 -14.64
N TYR A 136 13.76 -8.97 -13.32
CA TYR A 136 15.00 -8.58 -12.67
C TYR A 136 16.19 -9.40 -13.20
N THR A 137 16.05 -10.72 -13.24
CA THR A 137 17.08 -11.63 -13.74
C THR A 137 17.36 -11.42 -15.24
N HIS A 138 16.30 -11.25 -16.05
CA HIS A 138 16.40 -10.97 -17.49
C HIS A 138 17.23 -9.73 -17.79
N ILE A 139 17.02 -8.64 -17.03
CA ILE A 139 17.78 -7.40 -17.21
C ILE A 139 19.22 -7.58 -16.73
N GLU A 140 19.44 -8.25 -15.59
CA GLU A 140 20.78 -8.50 -15.05
C GLU A 140 21.65 -9.34 -15.98
N ASN A 141 21.07 -10.36 -16.62
CA ASN A 141 21.77 -11.24 -17.56
C ASN A 141 22.25 -10.50 -18.83
N GLN A 142 21.71 -9.32 -19.11
CA GLN A 142 22.10 -8.49 -20.26
C GLN A 142 23.07 -7.36 -19.88
N PHE A 143 23.53 -7.29 -18.62
CA PHE A 143 24.44 -6.24 -18.17
C PHE A 143 25.77 -6.25 -18.92
N GLN A 144 26.14 -5.07 -19.42
CA GLN A 144 27.47 -4.83 -19.97
C GLN A 144 28.49 -4.59 -18.86
N LYS A 145 29.78 -4.65 -19.20
CA LYS A 145 30.88 -4.44 -18.26
C LYS A 145 30.70 -3.15 -17.45
N GLY A 146 30.62 -3.29 -16.13
CA GLY A 146 30.46 -2.18 -15.19
C GLY A 146 29.02 -1.79 -14.87
N MET A 147 28.01 -2.36 -15.53
CA MET A 147 26.61 -2.20 -15.12
C MET A 147 26.33 -2.98 -13.85
N THR A 148 25.62 -2.36 -12.90
CA THR A 148 25.16 -3.01 -11.67
C THR A 148 23.83 -2.39 -11.27
N TRP A 149 23.04 -3.10 -10.44
CA TRP A 149 21.82 -2.53 -9.89
C TRP A 149 22.06 -1.30 -9.00
N SER A 150 23.22 -1.23 -8.34
CA SER A 150 23.58 -0.10 -7.47
C SER A 150 23.83 1.19 -8.26
N ASN A 151 24.34 1.08 -9.50
CA ASN A 151 24.59 2.23 -10.37
C ASN A 151 23.47 2.52 -11.39
N GLN A 152 22.30 1.88 -11.23
CA GLN A 152 21.12 2.18 -12.04
C GLN A 152 20.75 3.67 -11.96
N GLY A 153 20.66 4.31 -13.14
CA GLY A 153 20.68 5.76 -13.33
C GLY A 153 21.86 6.21 -14.19
N LYS A 154 22.99 5.48 -14.16
CA LYS A 154 24.04 5.57 -15.19
C LYS A 154 23.67 4.80 -16.46
N TRP A 155 22.87 3.74 -16.30
CA TRP A 155 22.20 3.01 -17.37
C TRP A 155 20.69 3.05 -17.18
N HIS A 156 19.95 2.82 -18.26
CA HIS A 156 18.49 2.86 -18.37
C HIS A 156 17.95 1.53 -18.90
N ILE A 157 16.65 1.31 -18.68
CA ILE A 157 15.91 0.23 -19.35
C ILE A 157 15.40 0.79 -20.67
N ASP A 158 15.99 0.33 -21.75
CA ASP A 158 15.60 0.63 -23.11
C ASP A 158 14.56 -0.37 -23.61
N HIS A 159 13.78 0.04 -24.61
CA HIS A 159 12.96 -0.87 -25.40
C HIS A 159 13.66 -1.10 -26.74
N ILE A 160 13.99 -2.35 -27.06
CA ILE A 160 14.71 -2.75 -28.28
C ILE A 160 13.98 -2.18 -29.49
N ILE A 161 12.70 -2.51 -29.61
CA ILE A 161 11.71 -1.86 -30.47
C ILE A 161 11.16 -0.63 -29.73
N PRO A 162 11.42 0.60 -30.21
CA PRO A 162 11.03 1.82 -29.54
C PRO A 162 9.52 1.95 -29.36
N LEU A 163 9.08 2.43 -28.19
CA LEU A 163 7.66 2.67 -27.92
C LEU A 163 7.02 3.73 -28.84
N SER A 164 7.84 4.56 -29.50
CA SER A 164 7.41 5.55 -30.49
C SER A 164 7.06 4.95 -31.84
N SER A 165 7.44 3.69 -32.13
CA SER A 165 7.10 3.02 -33.39
C SER A 165 5.66 2.48 -33.43
N ALA A 166 4.84 2.81 -32.43
CA ALA A 166 3.49 2.32 -32.24
C ALA A 166 2.58 3.48 -31.85
N ASP A 167 1.41 3.58 -32.47
CA ASP A 167 0.48 4.69 -32.26
C ASP A 167 -0.74 4.28 -31.44
N THR A 168 -1.20 3.04 -31.61
CA THR A 168 -2.38 2.54 -30.90
C THR A 168 -2.04 2.01 -29.50
N LEU A 169 -3.07 1.92 -28.65
CA LEU A 169 -2.94 1.35 -27.32
C LEU A 169 -2.50 -0.11 -27.38
N GLU A 170 -3.10 -0.88 -28.29
CA GLU A 170 -2.86 -2.31 -28.49
C GLU A 170 -1.42 -2.59 -28.95
N GLU A 171 -0.89 -1.78 -29.88
CA GLU A 171 0.50 -1.89 -30.34
C GLU A 171 1.48 -1.54 -29.22
N LYS A 172 1.28 -0.42 -28.51
CA LYS A 172 2.15 -0.04 -27.39
C LYS A 172 2.15 -1.09 -26.28
N ILE A 173 1.00 -1.70 -25.99
CA ILE A 173 0.87 -2.77 -25.00
C ILE A 173 1.79 -3.95 -25.34
N ARG A 174 1.85 -4.37 -26.60
CA ARG A 174 2.74 -5.46 -27.05
C ARG A 174 4.21 -5.14 -26.83
N LEU A 175 4.60 -3.88 -26.98
CA LEU A 175 5.99 -3.45 -26.79
C LEU A 175 6.44 -3.42 -25.33
N PHE A 176 5.54 -3.52 -24.35
CA PHE A 176 5.90 -3.56 -22.91
C PHE A 176 6.32 -4.96 -22.42
N HIS A 177 6.34 -5.96 -23.29
CA HIS A 177 6.79 -7.30 -22.91
C HIS A 177 8.28 -7.29 -22.54
N TYR A 178 8.67 -8.09 -21.54
CA TYR A 178 10.02 -8.09 -20.98
C TYR A 178 11.11 -8.41 -22.01
N THR A 179 10.79 -9.24 -23.02
CA THR A 179 11.71 -9.60 -24.10
C THR A 179 12.08 -8.42 -24.99
N ASN A 180 11.27 -7.35 -25.00
CA ASN A 180 11.58 -6.10 -25.69
C ASN A 180 12.42 -5.15 -24.81
N CYS A 181 12.79 -5.53 -23.59
CA CYS A 181 13.53 -4.67 -22.66
C CYS A 181 15.00 -5.10 -22.55
N GLN A 182 15.89 -4.11 -22.59
CA GLN A 182 17.34 -4.31 -22.43
C GLN A 182 17.96 -3.20 -21.55
N PRO A 183 19.05 -3.48 -20.81
CA PRO A 183 19.84 -2.43 -20.18
C PRO A 183 20.73 -1.74 -21.21
N LEU A 184 20.77 -0.42 -21.18
CA LEU A 184 21.64 0.37 -22.05
C LEU A 184 22.22 1.55 -21.27
N TRP A 185 23.49 1.90 -21.48
CA TRP A 185 24.06 3.08 -20.82
C TRP A 185 23.24 4.32 -21.18
N ALA A 186 23.07 5.23 -20.22
CA ALA A 186 22.19 6.39 -20.41
C ALA A 186 22.59 7.21 -21.64
N LYS A 187 23.89 7.37 -21.88
CA LYS A 187 24.43 8.04 -23.07
C LYS A 187 24.01 7.33 -24.36
N ASP A 188 24.22 6.01 -24.43
CA ASP A 188 23.91 5.21 -25.61
C ASP A 188 22.41 5.17 -25.89
N ASN A 189 21.59 5.08 -24.84
CA ASN A 189 20.13 5.14 -24.95
C ASN A 189 19.62 6.48 -25.48
N LEU A 190 20.23 7.58 -25.04
CA LEU A 190 19.91 8.91 -25.55
C LEU A 190 20.34 9.07 -27.02
N SER A 191 21.49 8.51 -27.39
CA SER A 191 21.98 8.50 -28.78
C SER A 191 21.16 7.59 -29.70
N LYS A 192 20.65 6.45 -29.18
CA LYS A 192 19.78 5.53 -29.91
C LYS A 192 18.46 6.18 -30.30
N SER A 193 17.88 7.01 -29.43
CA SER A 193 16.56 7.63 -29.64
C SER A 193 15.49 6.57 -29.95
N ASP A 194 14.97 6.57 -31.17
CA ASP A 194 13.94 5.71 -31.74
C ASP A 194 14.50 4.85 -32.89
N LYS A 195 15.83 4.70 -32.97
CA LYS A 195 16.46 3.80 -33.92
C LYS A 195 16.41 2.36 -33.40
N ILE A 196 16.17 1.43 -34.32
CA ILE A 196 16.35 0.00 -34.08
C ILE A 196 17.80 -0.31 -34.47
N ILE A 197 18.59 -0.74 -33.50
CA ILE A 197 19.99 -1.10 -33.69
C ILE A 197 20.04 -2.62 -33.54
N PHE A 198 20.43 -3.31 -34.61
CA PHE A 198 20.64 -4.75 -34.65
C PHE A 198 22.08 -5.08 -34.30
#